data_AF-A0A6G0QMT8-F1
#
_entry.id   AF-A0A6G0QMT8-F1
#
_cell.length_a   1.000
_cell.length_b   1.000
_cell.length_c   1.000
_cell.angle_alpha   90.00
_cell.angle_beta   90.00
_cell.angle_gamma   90.00
#
_symmetry.space_group_name_H-M   'P 1'
#
loop_
_entity.id
_entity.type
_entity.pdbx_description
1 polymer ?
#
loop_
_entity_poly.entity_id
_entity_poly.type
_entity_poly.pdbx_seq_one_letter_code
_entity_poly.pdbx_strand_id
1 'polypeptide(L)'
;MAISKQGYGAIAMIIFGTLYNAIAMIMPMWTANSTVNSALTNQVTSTNFKAGLMSFCIDSELTNSSTALDHCFYFKFGSGYEDLSAIDEKVWANYSQYATCEGYGKAGDVSDAERLKYATVLATAAGMDAEQFDKFLEKSCGLVGMATMAFGGMSMSNGLMAIIAIVGAITCRRGNEKWIGGGFFLAGVAAFTAMLTLVMWMVQSKPLGEKDDTSLKTAFFLMIIAMLHYPLAVFMFWKHLQMDGGKQGGSVA
;
A
#
# COMPACT_ATOMS: atom_id res chain seq x y z
N MET A 1 -16.03 -31.53 -20.87
CA MET A 1 -15.23 -30.72 -21.83
C MET A 1 -14.10 -30.05 -21.05
N ALA A 2 -12.86 -30.07 -21.54
CA ALA A 2 -11.67 -29.66 -20.77
C ALA A 2 -11.46 -28.13 -20.74
N ILE A 3 -11.01 -27.61 -19.60
CA ILE A 3 -10.55 -26.23 -19.44
C ILE A 3 -9.33 -26.03 -20.35
N SER A 4 -9.33 -24.96 -21.15
CA SER A 4 -8.19 -24.68 -22.04
C SER A 4 -6.99 -24.18 -21.25
N LYS A 5 -5.78 -24.26 -21.84
CA LYS A 5 -4.57 -23.65 -21.25
C LYS A 5 -4.77 -22.18 -20.89
N GLN A 6 -5.55 -21.45 -21.69
CA GLN A 6 -5.89 -20.04 -21.42
C GLN A 6 -6.84 -19.88 -20.24
N GLY A 7 -7.75 -20.83 -20.01
CA GLY A 7 -8.61 -20.83 -18.82
C GLY A 7 -7.80 -21.02 -17.53
N TYR A 8 -6.87 -21.98 -17.52
CA TYR A 8 -5.93 -22.15 -16.40
C TYR A 8 -5.01 -20.93 -16.22
N GLY A 9 -4.52 -20.36 -17.32
CA GLY A 9 -3.72 -19.14 -17.30
C GLY A 9 -4.48 -17.96 -16.69
N ALA A 10 -5.75 -17.76 -17.09
CA ALA A 10 -6.59 -16.70 -16.54
C ALA A 10 -6.75 -16.82 -15.01
N ILE A 11 -7.05 -18.04 -14.52
CA ILE A 11 -7.19 -18.33 -13.09
C ILE A 11 -5.87 -18.06 -12.34
N ALA A 12 -4.74 -18.54 -12.87
CA ALA A 12 -3.43 -18.31 -12.25
C ALA A 12 -3.10 -16.81 -12.16
N MET A 13 -3.30 -16.07 -13.26
CA MET A 13 -2.99 -14.64 -13.30
C MET A 13 -3.84 -13.83 -12.33
N ILE A 14 -5.15 -14.10 -12.24
CA ILE A 14 -6.02 -13.36 -11.30
C ILE A 14 -5.70 -13.67 -9.83
N ILE A 15 -5.29 -14.91 -9.52
CA ILE A 15 -4.86 -15.32 -8.18
C ILE A 15 -3.55 -14.62 -7.80
N PHE A 16 -2.52 -14.71 -8.65
CA PHE A 16 -1.23 -14.07 -8.37
C PHE A 16 -1.35 -12.56 -8.31
N GLY A 17 -2.11 -11.94 -9.21
CA GLY A 17 -2.37 -10.50 -9.18
C GLY A 17 -3.00 -10.07 -7.84
N THR A 18 -4.04 -10.77 -7.39
CA THR A 18 -4.72 -10.47 -6.12
C THR A 18 -3.83 -10.73 -4.90
N LEU A 19 -3.03 -11.80 -4.91
CA LEU A 19 -2.09 -12.11 -3.84
C LEU A 19 -0.99 -11.05 -3.72
N TYR A 20 -0.37 -10.67 -4.83
CA TYR A 20 0.65 -9.62 -4.84
C TYR A 20 0.10 -8.27 -4.40
N ASN A 21 -1.15 -7.96 -4.77
CA ASN A 21 -1.84 -6.77 -4.30
C ASN A 21 -2.01 -6.77 -2.78
N ALA A 22 -2.50 -7.87 -2.21
CA ALA A 22 -2.66 -8.01 -0.76
C ALA A 22 -1.33 -7.88 -0.01
N ILE A 23 -0.27 -8.53 -0.52
CA ILE A 23 1.08 -8.44 0.04
C ILE A 23 1.60 -7.01 -0.03
N ALA A 24 1.44 -6.34 -1.19
CA ALA A 24 1.84 -4.95 -1.36
C ALA A 24 1.10 -4.03 -0.38
N MET A 25 -0.19 -4.26 -0.12
CA MET A 25 -0.97 -3.43 0.80
C MET A 25 -0.46 -3.48 2.24
N ILE A 26 0.00 -4.66 2.70
CA ILE A 26 0.44 -4.88 4.08
C ILE A 26 1.90 -4.49 4.29
N MET A 27 2.77 -4.69 3.30
CA MET A 27 4.20 -4.45 3.48
C MET A 27 4.53 -2.95 3.51
N PRO A 28 5.24 -2.45 4.54
CA PRO A 28 5.65 -1.06 4.65
C PRO A 28 6.84 -0.71 3.73
N MET A 29 7.01 -1.40 2.60
CA MET A 29 8.16 -1.28 1.69
C MET A 29 7.76 -0.67 0.34
N TRP A 30 6.97 0.40 0.37
CA TRP A 30 6.64 1.16 -0.84
C TRP A 30 7.70 2.22 -1.12
N THR A 31 8.10 2.94 -0.08
CA THR A 31 9.19 3.91 -0.11
C THR A 31 10.11 3.63 1.07
N ALA A 32 11.42 3.75 0.89
CA ALA A 32 12.36 3.68 2.01
C ALA A 32 13.45 4.73 1.91
N ASN A 33 13.92 5.15 3.08
CA ASN A 33 15.04 6.05 3.29
C ASN A 33 16.05 5.39 4.24
N SER A 34 17.33 5.43 3.88
CA SER A 34 18.44 4.95 4.72
C SER A 34 19.52 6.01 4.95
N THR A 35 19.29 7.25 4.52
CA THR A 35 20.17 8.39 4.75
C THR A 35 19.65 9.18 5.94
N VAL A 36 20.56 9.52 6.86
CA VAL A 36 20.26 10.45 7.95
C VAL A 36 20.45 11.86 7.42
N ASN A 37 19.46 12.73 7.65
CA ASN A 37 19.57 14.15 7.33
C ASN A 37 20.81 14.75 8.01
N SER A 38 21.57 15.56 7.28
CA SER A 38 22.83 16.16 7.76
C SER A 38 22.67 16.93 9.07
N ALA A 39 21.52 17.57 9.29
CA ALA A 39 21.19 18.30 10.52
C ALA A 39 20.97 17.39 11.75
N LEU A 40 20.70 16.10 11.55
CA LEU A 40 20.40 15.12 12.59
C LEU A 40 21.53 14.14 12.89
N THR A 41 22.68 14.26 12.23
CA THR A 41 23.85 13.37 12.43
C THR A 41 24.37 13.32 13.87
N ASN A 42 24.14 14.38 14.66
CA ASN A 42 24.48 14.43 16.09
C ASN A 42 23.44 13.75 17.00
N GLN A 43 22.27 13.38 16.47
CA GLN A 43 21.15 12.80 17.22
C GLN A 43 20.83 11.37 16.76
N VAL A 44 21.03 11.06 15.48
CA VAL A 44 20.76 9.76 14.86
C VAL A 44 22.03 9.28 14.16
N THR A 45 22.49 8.08 14.52
CA THR A 45 23.69 7.45 13.95
C THR A 45 23.38 6.73 12.65
N SER A 46 22.25 6.02 12.59
CA SER A 46 21.75 5.36 11.38
C SER A 46 20.24 5.30 11.39
N THR A 47 19.64 5.26 10.20
CA THR A 47 18.19 5.10 10.03
C THR A 47 17.89 4.16 8.85
N ASN A 48 16.77 3.46 8.95
CA ASN A 48 16.18 2.62 7.92
C ASN A 48 14.65 2.80 7.97
N PHE A 49 14.22 3.96 7.51
CA PHE A 49 12.82 4.30 7.41
C PHE A 49 12.16 3.57 6.23
N LYS A 50 11.00 2.97 6.47
CA LYS A 50 10.22 2.26 5.46
C LYS A 50 8.75 2.68 5.58
N ALA A 51 8.14 3.15 4.51
CA ALA A 51 6.73 3.52 4.47
C ALA A 51 5.94 2.65 3.48
N GLY A 52 4.71 2.28 3.85
CA GLY A 52 3.71 1.69 2.97
C GLY A 52 2.33 2.27 3.20
N LEU A 53 1.31 1.61 2.65
CA LEU A 53 -0.05 2.19 2.59
C LEU A 53 -0.72 2.31 3.97
N MET A 54 -0.48 1.34 4.86
CA MET A 54 -1.14 1.26 6.17
C MET A 54 -0.25 1.74 7.33
N SER A 55 1.06 1.71 7.15
CA SER A 55 2.03 1.95 8.20
C SER A 55 3.36 2.43 7.65
N PHE A 56 4.18 2.96 8.55
CA PHE A 56 5.62 3.15 8.34
C PHE A 56 6.37 2.53 9.50
N CYS A 57 7.59 2.08 9.26
CA CYS A 57 8.49 1.53 10.26
C CYS A 57 9.74 2.39 10.34
N ILE A 58 10.20 2.57 11.57
CA ILE A 58 11.42 3.27 11.90
C ILE A 58 12.33 2.25 12.57
N ASP A 59 13.50 2.09 11.98
CA ASP A 59 14.62 1.29 12.49
C ASP A 59 15.82 2.25 12.55
N SER A 60 16.15 2.77 13.72
CA SER A 60 17.19 3.78 13.89
C SER A 60 17.95 3.65 15.21
N GLU A 61 19.20 4.12 15.19
CA GLU A 61 20.06 4.16 16.37
C GLU A 61 20.30 5.62 16.78
N LEU A 62 19.98 5.96 18.01
CA LEU A 62 20.19 7.31 18.55
C LEU A 62 21.67 7.48 18.99
N THR A 63 22.27 8.63 18.71
CA THR A 63 23.71 8.87 18.94
C THR A 63 24.07 8.98 20.43
N ASN A 64 23.15 9.47 21.26
CA ASN A 64 23.41 9.77 22.68
C ASN A 64 22.73 8.80 23.66
N SER A 65 22.08 7.75 23.15
CA SER A 65 21.50 6.69 23.95
C SER A 65 21.84 5.34 23.32
N SER A 66 22.01 4.29 24.11
CA SER A 66 22.11 2.92 23.58
C SER A 66 20.75 2.40 23.08
N THR A 67 19.82 3.29 22.74
CA THR A 67 18.44 2.96 22.38
C THR A 67 18.36 2.81 20.87
N ALA A 68 18.17 1.57 20.42
CA ALA A 68 17.70 1.30 19.07
C ALA A 68 16.18 1.42 19.05
N LEU A 69 15.67 2.26 18.15
CA LEU A 69 14.24 2.38 17.87
C LEU A 69 13.92 1.40 16.75
N ASP A 70 13.08 0.38 17.03
CA ASP A 70 12.59 -0.56 16.01
C ASP A 70 11.09 -0.73 16.19
N HIS A 71 10.31 0.09 15.48
CA HIS A 71 8.86 0.06 15.61
C HIS A 71 8.13 0.45 14.33
N CYS A 72 6.99 -0.21 14.12
CA CYS A 72 6.08 0.08 13.02
C CYS A 72 4.84 0.82 13.52
N PHE A 73 4.66 2.04 13.04
CA PHE A 73 3.52 2.90 13.31
C PHE A 73 2.45 2.72 12.25
N TYR A 74 1.25 2.35 12.69
CA TYR A 74 0.08 2.30 11.82
C TYR A 74 -0.62 3.65 11.80
N PHE A 75 -0.97 4.13 10.60
CA PHE A 75 -1.61 5.45 10.44
C PHE A 75 -2.92 5.56 11.21
N LYS A 76 -3.74 4.51 11.17
CA LYS A 76 -5.10 4.48 11.74
C LYS A 76 -5.29 3.51 12.90
N PHE A 77 -4.26 2.74 13.26
CA PHE A 77 -4.33 1.80 14.38
C PHE A 77 -3.36 2.24 15.47
N GLY A 78 -3.78 2.11 16.73
CA GLY A 78 -2.95 2.43 17.88
C GLY A 78 -1.67 1.59 17.86
N SER A 79 -0.53 2.25 17.93
CA SER A 79 0.79 1.62 17.93
C SER A 79 1.70 2.42 18.86
N GLY A 80 1.27 2.58 20.12
CA GLY A 80 2.05 3.27 21.14
C GLY A 80 3.43 2.62 21.29
N TYR A 81 4.45 3.46 21.45
CA TYR A 81 5.84 3.02 21.50
C TYR A 81 6.63 3.87 22.49
N GLU A 82 6.86 3.38 23.70
CA GLU A 82 7.37 4.19 24.81
C GLU A 82 8.78 4.73 24.58
N ASP A 83 9.62 4.04 23.79
CA ASP A 83 11.03 4.42 23.58
C ASP A 83 11.19 5.76 22.84
N LEU A 84 10.16 6.26 22.15
CA LEU A 84 10.15 7.60 21.55
C LEU A 84 10.14 8.74 22.59
N SER A 85 9.84 8.44 23.86
CA SER A 85 10.01 9.39 24.97
C SER A 85 11.47 9.84 25.15
N ALA A 86 12.43 9.06 24.66
CA ALA A 86 13.85 9.43 24.65
C ALA A 86 14.16 10.66 23.77
N ILE A 87 13.27 10.99 22.83
CA ILE A 87 13.40 12.18 21.96
C ILE A 87 12.69 13.38 22.59
N ASP A 88 11.40 13.24 22.91
CA ASP A 88 10.62 14.26 23.64
C ASP A 88 9.53 13.60 24.48
N GLU A 89 9.82 13.47 25.78
CA GLU A 89 8.92 12.86 26.75
C GLU A 89 7.56 13.58 26.84
N LYS A 90 7.55 14.92 26.76
CA LYS A 90 6.33 15.71 26.98
C LYS A 90 5.37 15.56 25.82
N VAL A 91 5.87 15.69 24.60
CA VAL A 91 5.06 15.52 23.40
C VAL A 91 4.59 14.07 23.31
N TRP A 92 5.49 13.12 23.55
CA TRP A 92 5.16 11.71 23.40
C TRP A 92 4.18 11.20 24.46
N ALA A 93 4.30 11.63 25.73
CA ALA A 93 3.34 11.28 26.77
C ALA A 93 1.90 11.73 26.45
N ASN A 94 1.73 12.86 25.77
CA ASN A 94 0.40 13.38 25.42
C ASN A 94 -0.27 12.61 24.28
N TYR A 95 0.52 12.11 23.31
CA TYR A 95 -0.01 11.62 22.04
C TYR A 95 0.27 10.14 21.74
N SER A 96 1.18 9.47 22.46
CA SER A 96 1.60 8.08 22.22
C SER A 96 0.48 7.04 22.30
N GLN A 97 -0.56 7.32 23.08
CA GLN A 97 -1.73 6.45 23.23
C GLN A 97 -2.63 6.39 21.96
N TYR A 98 -2.47 7.34 21.04
CA TYR A 98 -3.31 7.44 19.85
C TYR A 98 -2.65 6.78 18.62
N ALA A 99 -3.46 6.39 17.64
CA ALA A 99 -2.94 6.06 16.31
C ALA A 99 -2.23 7.29 15.71
N THR A 100 -1.25 7.10 14.81
CA THR A 100 -0.43 8.23 14.33
C THR A 100 -1.25 9.38 13.77
N CYS A 101 -2.28 9.10 12.97
CA CYS A 101 -3.11 10.16 12.40
C CYS A 101 -4.09 10.77 13.40
N GLU A 102 -4.50 10.04 14.44
CA GLU A 102 -5.29 10.63 15.52
C GLU A 102 -4.41 11.52 16.41
N GLY A 103 -3.20 11.07 16.77
CA GLY A 103 -2.22 11.87 17.50
C GLY A 103 -1.84 13.15 16.75
N TYR A 104 -1.55 13.01 15.45
CA TYR A 104 -1.27 14.13 14.55
C TYR A 104 -2.45 15.11 14.45
N GLY A 105 -3.68 14.59 14.34
CA GLY A 105 -4.90 15.41 14.32
C GLY A 105 -5.12 16.17 15.63
N LYS A 106 -5.01 15.49 16.79
CA LYS A 106 -5.18 16.11 18.11
C LYS A 106 -4.10 17.14 18.43
N ALA A 107 -2.87 16.93 17.97
CA ALA A 107 -1.83 17.95 18.07
C ALA A 107 -2.17 19.18 17.19
N GLY A 108 -2.72 18.95 15.99
CA GLY A 108 -3.24 19.99 15.11
C GLY A 108 -4.40 20.79 15.67
N ASP A 109 -5.29 20.17 16.44
CA ASP A 109 -6.40 20.85 17.13
C ASP A 109 -5.91 21.84 18.19
N VAL A 110 -4.70 21.65 18.74
CA VAL A 110 -4.06 22.60 19.66
C VAL A 110 -3.44 23.77 18.88
N SER A 111 -2.55 23.47 17.93
CA SER A 111 -1.98 24.46 17.00
C SER A 111 -1.12 23.78 15.92
N ASP A 112 -0.86 24.48 14.81
CA ASP A 112 0.11 24.03 13.80
C ASP A 112 1.52 23.82 14.38
N ALA A 113 1.91 24.62 15.38
CA ALA A 113 3.20 24.47 16.05
C ALA A 113 3.28 23.19 16.89
N GLU A 114 2.18 22.81 17.55
CA GLU A 114 2.14 21.58 18.35
C GLU A 114 2.11 20.33 17.44
N ARG A 115 1.40 20.41 16.31
CA ARG A 115 1.44 19.38 15.26
C ARG A 115 2.85 19.18 14.72
N LEU A 116 3.57 20.27 14.44
CA LEU A 116 4.94 20.21 13.97
C LEU A 116 5.87 19.58 15.02
N LYS A 117 5.67 19.82 16.32
CA LYS A 117 6.43 19.12 17.37
C LYS A 117 6.18 17.62 17.36
N TYR A 118 4.93 17.19 17.23
CA TYR A 118 4.59 15.77 17.10
C TYR A 118 5.26 15.15 15.86
N ALA A 119 5.19 15.82 14.71
CA ALA A 119 5.88 15.39 13.50
C ALA A 119 7.41 15.37 13.67
N THR A 120 7.98 16.34 14.38
CA THR A 120 9.42 16.45 14.67
C THR A 120 9.93 15.26 15.46
N VAL A 121 9.18 14.75 16.45
CA VAL A 121 9.56 13.55 17.20
C VAL A 121 9.71 12.35 16.27
N LEU A 122 8.71 12.12 15.41
CA LEU A 122 8.71 11.01 14.44
C LEU A 122 9.77 11.19 13.34
N ALA A 123 9.95 12.43 12.86
CA ALA A 123 10.97 12.76 11.87
C ALA A 123 12.37 12.54 12.42
N THR A 124 12.59 12.93 13.68
CA THR A 124 13.87 12.73 14.38
C THR A 124 14.17 11.25 14.50
N ALA A 125 13.20 10.45 14.95
CA ALA A 125 13.35 9.00 14.98
C ALA A 125 13.62 8.40 13.59
N ALA A 126 12.97 8.91 12.55
CA ALA A 126 13.20 8.49 11.16
C ALA A 126 14.50 9.04 10.54
N GLY A 127 15.22 9.94 11.21
CA GLY A 127 16.39 10.62 10.67
C GLY A 127 16.08 11.57 9.50
N MET A 128 14.86 12.12 9.45
CA MET A 128 14.35 12.94 8.35
C MET A 128 14.12 14.41 8.76
N ASP A 129 13.98 15.29 7.78
CA ASP A 129 13.59 16.68 8.04
C ASP A 129 12.15 16.76 8.58
N ALA A 130 11.95 17.59 9.61
CA ALA A 130 10.66 17.71 10.29
C ALA A 130 9.56 18.28 9.41
N GLU A 131 9.85 19.27 8.57
CA GLU A 131 8.84 19.88 7.69
C GLU A 131 8.46 18.95 6.53
N GLN A 132 9.43 18.20 6.00
CA GLN A 132 9.19 17.17 4.99
C GLN A 132 8.31 16.05 5.55
N PHE A 133 8.62 15.60 6.76
CA PHE A 133 7.86 14.54 7.43
C PHE A 133 6.45 15.01 7.82
N ASP A 134 6.30 16.24 8.31
CA ASP A 134 4.99 16.86 8.60
C ASP A 134 4.10 16.88 7.34
N LYS A 135 4.63 17.34 6.19
CA LYS A 135 3.90 17.31 4.91
C LYS A 135 3.55 15.90 4.45
N PHE A 136 4.39 14.92 4.74
CA PHE A 136 4.09 13.51 4.47
C PHE A 136 2.95 13.01 5.36
N LEU A 137 2.97 13.31 6.66
CA LEU A 137 1.90 12.96 7.60
C LEU A 137 0.60 13.67 7.26
N GLU A 138 0.64 14.95 6.91
CA GLU A 138 -0.53 15.72 6.47
C GLU A 138 -1.24 15.01 5.31
N LYS A 139 -0.49 14.56 4.30
CA LYS A 139 -1.06 13.81 3.17
C LYS A 139 -1.52 12.41 3.56
N SER A 140 -0.75 11.71 4.38
CA SER A 140 -1.04 10.33 4.81
C SER A 140 -2.26 10.24 5.71
N CYS A 141 -2.47 11.25 6.55
CA CYS A 141 -3.58 11.33 7.48
C CYS A 141 -4.79 12.07 6.90
N GLY A 142 -4.58 12.89 5.88
CA GLY A 142 -5.63 13.58 5.14
C GLY A 142 -6.29 12.73 4.05
N LEU A 143 -6.98 13.42 3.14
CA LEU A 143 -7.78 12.79 2.09
C LEU A 143 -6.96 11.88 1.16
N VAL A 144 -5.70 12.23 0.87
CA VAL A 144 -4.84 11.47 -0.05
C VAL A 144 -4.53 10.09 0.52
N GLY A 145 -4.08 9.98 1.77
CA GLY A 145 -3.80 8.69 2.39
C GLY A 145 -5.06 7.85 2.60
N MET A 146 -6.19 8.47 2.93
CA MET A 146 -7.48 7.77 2.98
C MET A 146 -7.88 7.20 1.61
N ALA A 147 -7.74 7.99 0.54
CA ALA A 147 -8.01 7.56 -0.81
C ALA A 147 -7.05 6.45 -1.25
N THR A 148 -5.76 6.57 -0.94
CA THR A 148 -4.74 5.56 -1.25
C THR A 148 -5.10 4.21 -0.62
N MET A 149 -5.42 4.19 0.67
CA MET A 149 -5.85 2.96 1.36
C MET A 149 -7.16 2.41 0.79
N ALA A 150 -8.14 3.27 0.50
CA ALA A 150 -9.44 2.86 -0.02
C ALA A 150 -9.32 2.24 -1.42
N PHE A 151 -8.54 2.85 -2.32
CA PHE A 151 -8.28 2.30 -3.65
C PHE A 151 -7.51 0.97 -3.57
N GLY A 152 -6.51 0.85 -2.69
CA GLY A 152 -5.79 -0.41 -2.48
C GLY A 152 -6.72 -1.52 -1.99
N GLY A 153 -7.57 -1.22 -1.01
CA GLY A 153 -8.54 -2.16 -0.46
C GLY A 153 -9.63 -2.56 -1.46
N MET A 154 -10.13 -1.61 -2.26
CA MET A 154 -11.06 -1.90 -3.36
C MET A 154 -10.41 -2.78 -4.43
N SER A 155 -9.14 -2.54 -4.75
CA SER A 155 -8.45 -3.35 -5.74
C SER A 155 -8.33 -4.82 -5.30
N MET A 156 -7.93 -5.05 -4.04
CA MET A 156 -7.85 -6.38 -3.46
C MET A 156 -9.22 -7.08 -3.41
N SER A 157 -10.27 -6.40 -2.92
CA SER A 157 -11.60 -7.01 -2.77
C SER A 157 -12.25 -7.31 -4.13
N ASN A 158 -12.15 -6.41 -5.11
CA ASN A 158 -12.60 -6.68 -6.47
C ASN A 158 -11.79 -7.79 -7.14
N GLY A 159 -10.48 -7.87 -6.87
CA GLY A 159 -9.63 -8.96 -7.32
C GLY A 159 -10.14 -10.32 -6.81
N LEU A 160 -10.45 -10.43 -5.51
CA LEU A 160 -11.03 -11.65 -4.93
C LEU A 160 -12.38 -12.02 -5.58
N MET A 161 -13.26 -11.04 -5.76
CA MET A 161 -14.55 -11.27 -6.41
C MET A 161 -14.39 -11.67 -7.88
N ALA A 162 -13.38 -11.13 -8.58
CA ALA A 162 -13.04 -11.51 -9.94
C ALA A 162 -12.55 -12.96 -10.03
N ILE A 163 -11.76 -13.44 -9.05
CA ILE A 163 -11.37 -14.86 -8.95
C ILE A 163 -12.63 -15.74 -8.92
N ILE A 164 -13.56 -15.44 -8.01
CA ILE A 164 -14.80 -16.20 -7.84
C ILE A 164 -15.60 -16.19 -9.15
N ALA A 165 -15.75 -15.00 -9.76
CA ALA A 165 -16.51 -14.83 -10.99
C ALA A 165 -15.90 -15.62 -12.18
N ILE A 166 -14.59 -15.50 -12.40
CA ILE A 166 -13.87 -16.17 -13.49
C ILE A 166 -13.86 -17.68 -13.28
N VAL A 167 -13.54 -18.17 -12.08
CA VAL A 167 -13.56 -19.61 -11.77
C VAL A 167 -14.97 -20.17 -11.96
N GLY A 168 -15.99 -19.47 -11.46
CA GLY A 168 -17.38 -19.85 -11.63
C GLY A 168 -17.82 -19.90 -13.10
N ALA A 169 -17.41 -18.92 -13.90
CA ALA A 169 -17.69 -18.88 -15.34
C ALA A 169 -17.03 -20.03 -16.11
N ILE A 170 -15.81 -20.42 -15.72
CA ILE A 170 -15.05 -21.50 -16.39
C ILE A 170 -15.58 -22.89 -15.99
N THR A 171 -15.98 -23.07 -14.73
CA THR A 171 -16.27 -24.39 -14.15
C THR A 171 -17.78 -24.69 -14.04
N CYS A 172 -18.48 -24.01 -13.14
CA CYS A 172 -19.83 -24.38 -12.69
C CYS A 172 -20.98 -23.67 -13.44
N ARG A 173 -20.72 -22.52 -14.05
CA ARG A 173 -21.74 -21.63 -14.67
C ARG A 173 -21.34 -21.23 -16.09
N ARG A 174 -20.89 -22.21 -16.87
CA ARG A 174 -20.38 -22.01 -18.23
C ARG A 174 -21.44 -21.37 -19.14
N GLY A 175 -21.04 -20.32 -19.86
CA GLY A 175 -21.94 -19.57 -20.74
C GLY A 175 -22.92 -18.64 -20.01
N ASN A 176 -22.86 -18.53 -18.68
CA ASN A 176 -23.68 -17.56 -17.96
C ASN A 176 -23.07 -16.16 -18.08
N GLU A 177 -23.75 -15.30 -18.84
CA GLU A 177 -23.32 -13.94 -19.15
C GLU A 177 -23.05 -13.08 -17.89
N LYS A 178 -23.77 -13.32 -16.78
CA LYS A 178 -23.56 -12.57 -15.53
C LYS A 178 -22.20 -12.86 -14.91
N TRP A 179 -21.76 -14.12 -14.93
CA TRP A 179 -20.46 -14.53 -14.37
C TRP A 179 -19.32 -14.07 -15.26
N ILE A 180 -19.51 -14.15 -16.58
CA ILE A 180 -18.56 -13.67 -17.58
C ILE A 180 -18.39 -12.14 -17.46
N GLY A 181 -19.49 -11.39 -17.52
CA GLY A 181 -19.49 -9.93 -17.39
C GLY A 181 -18.95 -9.47 -16.04
N GLY A 182 -19.34 -10.14 -14.96
CA GLY A 182 -18.81 -9.90 -13.61
C GLY A 182 -17.30 -10.08 -13.54
N GLY A 183 -16.76 -11.16 -14.12
CA GLY A 183 -15.31 -11.41 -14.16
C GLY A 183 -14.54 -10.29 -14.86
N PHE A 184 -15.02 -9.83 -16.02
CA PHE A 184 -14.40 -8.71 -16.74
C PHE A 184 -14.49 -7.40 -15.96
N PHE A 185 -15.67 -7.05 -15.46
CA PHE A 185 -15.90 -5.81 -14.74
C PHE A 185 -15.05 -5.73 -13.46
N LEU A 186 -15.09 -6.77 -12.63
CA LEU A 186 -14.38 -6.80 -11.35
C LEU A 186 -12.87 -6.78 -11.53
N ALA A 187 -12.32 -7.54 -12.49
CA ALA A 187 -10.90 -7.49 -12.80
C ALA A 187 -10.47 -6.11 -13.37
N GLY A 188 -11.32 -5.48 -14.19
CA GLY A 188 -11.09 -4.14 -14.69
C GLY A 188 -11.07 -3.08 -13.59
N VAL A 189 -12.05 -3.11 -12.68
CA VAL A 189 -12.10 -2.21 -11.51
C VAL A 189 -10.90 -2.47 -10.59
N ALA A 190 -10.50 -3.72 -10.38
CA ALA A 190 -9.31 -4.05 -9.60
C ALA A 190 -8.04 -3.42 -10.20
N ALA A 191 -7.83 -3.55 -11.52
CA ALA A 191 -6.71 -2.93 -12.21
C ALA A 191 -6.72 -1.39 -12.08
N PHE A 192 -7.88 -0.77 -12.29
CA PHE A 192 -8.03 0.68 -12.25
C PHE A 192 -7.77 1.24 -10.84
N THR A 193 -8.32 0.60 -9.81
CA THR A 193 -8.10 1.02 -8.42
C THR A 193 -6.68 0.76 -7.94
N ALA A 194 -5.99 -0.29 -8.42
CA ALA A 194 -4.54 -0.47 -8.20
C ALA A 194 -3.73 0.69 -8.81
N MET A 195 -4.07 1.10 -10.04
CA MET A 195 -3.43 2.24 -10.69
C MET A 195 -3.63 3.53 -9.87
N LEU A 196 -4.86 3.81 -9.43
CA LEU A 196 -5.14 4.98 -8.59
C LEU A 196 -4.35 4.94 -7.28
N THR A 197 -4.20 3.76 -6.67
CA THR A 197 -3.38 3.58 -5.46
C THR A 197 -1.93 4.00 -5.70
N LEU A 198 -1.33 3.58 -6.82
CA LEU A 198 0.04 3.98 -7.20
C LEU A 198 0.16 5.50 -7.38
N VAL A 199 -0.77 6.11 -8.10
CA VAL A 199 -0.77 7.57 -8.34
C VAL A 199 -0.89 8.34 -7.04
N MET A 200 -1.81 7.93 -6.17
CA MET A 200 -2.02 8.60 -4.88
C MET A 200 -0.82 8.40 -3.95
N TRP A 201 -0.19 7.22 -3.95
CA TRP A 201 1.05 6.99 -3.22
C TRP A 201 2.16 7.94 -3.66
N MET A 202 2.35 8.14 -4.97
CA MET A 202 3.37 9.09 -5.46
C MET A 202 3.12 10.51 -4.97
N VAL A 203 1.86 10.93 -4.84
CA VAL A 203 1.51 12.24 -4.26
C VAL A 203 1.76 12.27 -2.76
N GLN A 204 1.40 11.19 -2.06
CA GLN A 204 1.56 11.01 -0.62
C GLN A 204 3.03 11.03 -0.21
N SER A 205 3.88 10.24 -0.86
CA SER A 205 5.29 10.05 -0.52
C SER A 205 6.22 11.14 -1.06
N LYS A 206 5.77 11.98 -2.01
CA LYS A 206 6.59 13.05 -2.62
C LYS A 206 7.33 13.94 -1.59
N PRO A 207 6.72 14.37 -0.46
CA PRO A 207 7.40 15.22 0.50
C PRO A 207 8.61 14.57 1.17
N LEU A 208 8.71 13.24 1.17
CA LEU A 208 9.78 12.50 1.84
C LEU A 208 11.14 12.59 1.13
N GLY A 209 11.23 13.12 -0.11
CA GLY A 209 12.45 13.04 -0.88
C GLY A 209 12.83 14.31 -1.62
N GLU A 210 14.01 14.86 -1.29
CA GLU A 210 14.94 15.21 -2.36
C GLU A 210 15.42 13.93 -3.06
N LYS A 211 15.90 14.05 -4.31
CA LYS A 211 16.05 12.94 -5.27
C LYS A 211 16.94 11.75 -4.81
N ASP A 212 17.73 11.92 -3.76
CA ASP A 212 18.68 10.91 -3.28
C ASP A 212 18.28 10.27 -1.93
N ASP A 213 17.23 10.77 -1.26
CA ASP A 213 16.87 10.32 0.11
C ASP A 213 15.79 9.25 0.14
N THR A 214 14.96 9.13 -0.91
CA THR A 214 13.88 8.13 -0.92
C THR A 214 13.84 7.33 -2.20
N SER A 215 13.75 6.01 -2.04
CA SER A 215 13.67 5.07 -3.15
C SER A 215 12.40 4.25 -3.07
N LEU A 216 11.78 4.02 -4.23
CA LEU A 216 10.67 3.07 -4.36
C LEU A 216 11.19 1.65 -4.15
N LYS A 217 10.46 0.86 -3.37
CA LYS A 217 10.88 -0.48 -2.95
C LYS A 217 9.89 -1.57 -3.36
N THR A 218 10.16 -2.79 -2.92
CA THR A 218 9.53 -4.04 -3.37
C THR A 218 8.00 -4.00 -3.40
N ALA A 219 7.33 -3.43 -2.39
CA ALA A 219 5.86 -3.42 -2.35
C ALA A 219 5.25 -2.53 -3.44
N PHE A 220 5.91 -1.42 -3.78
CA PHE A 220 5.50 -0.55 -4.90
C PHE A 220 5.57 -1.30 -6.23
N PHE A 221 6.68 -2.00 -6.49
CA PHE A 221 6.84 -2.78 -7.72
C PHE A 221 5.93 -4.01 -7.76
N LEU A 222 5.67 -4.66 -6.61
CA LEU A 222 4.70 -5.73 -6.51
C LEU A 222 3.28 -5.25 -6.86
N MET A 223 2.89 -4.04 -6.47
CA MET A 223 1.62 -3.45 -6.88
C MET A 223 1.56 -3.20 -8.40
N ILE A 224 2.65 -2.74 -9.03
CA ILE A 224 2.70 -2.61 -10.49
C ILE A 224 2.51 -3.97 -11.17
N ILE A 225 3.22 -4.99 -10.69
CA ILE A 225 3.10 -6.35 -11.21
C ILE A 225 1.67 -6.85 -11.04
N ALA A 226 1.07 -6.68 -9.84
CA ALA A 226 -0.32 -7.04 -9.56
C ALA A 226 -1.30 -6.36 -10.52
N MET A 227 -1.14 -5.04 -10.72
CA MET A 227 -1.97 -4.24 -11.64
C MET A 227 -1.94 -4.81 -13.07
N LEU A 228 -0.79 -5.27 -13.56
CA LEU A 228 -0.64 -5.84 -14.90
C LEU A 228 -1.22 -7.26 -15.04
N HIS A 229 -1.30 -8.01 -13.94
CA HIS A 229 -1.90 -9.35 -13.95
C HIS A 229 -3.41 -9.32 -14.21
N TYR A 230 -4.11 -8.28 -13.77
CA TYR A 230 -5.56 -8.15 -13.97
C TYR A 230 -5.96 -8.07 -15.47
N PRO A 231 -5.40 -7.17 -16.31
CA PRO A 231 -5.64 -7.17 -17.76
C PRO A 231 -5.20 -8.47 -18.44
N LEU A 232 -4.09 -9.07 -18.01
CA LEU A 232 -3.61 -10.32 -18.58
C LEU A 232 -4.58 -11.48 -18.30
N ALA A 233 -5.12 -11.55 -17.08
CA ALA A 233 -6.15 -12.51 -16.71
C ALA A 233 -7.42 -12.32 -17.56
N VAL A 234 -7.85 -11.08 -17.76
CA VAL A 234 -8.98 -10.72 -18.63
C VAL A 234 -8.74 -11.16 -20.08
N PHE A 235 -7.55 -10.90 -20.63
CA PHE A 235 -7.20 -11.31 -21.98
C PHE A 235 -7.24 -12.84 -22.15
N MET A 236 -6.63 -13.58 -21.22
CA MET A 236 -6.63 -15.05 -21.23
C MET A 236 -8.04 -15.62 -21.05
N PHE A 237 -8.85 -15.00 -20.18
CA PHE A 237 -10.23 -15.40 -19.97
C PHE A 237 -11.07 -15.20 -21.24
N TRP A 238 -10.93 -14.05 -21.90
CA TRP A 238 -11.57 -13.79 -23.18
C TRP A 238 -11.16 -14.81 -24.26
N LYS A 239 -9.86 -15.12 -24.36
CA LYS A 239 -9.37 -16.17 -25.27
C LYS A 239 -9.95 -17.54 -24.96
N HIS A 240 -10.09 -17.89 -23.68
CA HIS A 240 -10.75 -19.12 -23.27
C HIS A 240 -12.20 -19.18 -23.76
N LEU A 241 -12.97 -18.11 -23.56
CA LEU A 241 -14.37 -18.01 -24.01
C LEU A 241 -14.51 -18.12 -25.54
N GLN A 242 -13.60 -17.52 -26.32
CA GLN A 242 -13.62 -17.65 -27.79
C GLN A 242 -13.42 -19.09 -28.25
N MET A 243 -12.47 -19.81 -27.63
CA MET A 243 -12.22 -21.22 -27.97
C MET A 243 -13.40 -22.12 -27.56
N ASP A 244 -14.10 -21.77 -26.49
CA ASP A 244 -15.28 -22.50 -26.02
C ASP A 244 -16.50 -22.24 -26.92
N GLY A 245 -16.74 -20.99 -27.31
CA GLY A 245 -17.81 -20.62 -28.25
C GLY A 245 -17.59 -21.20 -29.66
N GLY A 246 -16.33 -21.20 -30.14
CA GLY A 246 -15.97 -21.83 -31.42
C GLY A 246 -16.16 -23.35 -31.42
N LYS A 247 -16.05 -24.02 -30.27
CA LYS A 247 -16.31 -25.46 -30.13
C LYS A 247 -17.80 -25.80 -30.09
N GLN A 248 -18.66 -24.89 -29.62
CA GLN A 248 -20.11 -25.11 -29.63
C GLN A 248 -20.72 -24.89 -31.03
N GLY A 249 -20.15 -24.01 -31.85
CA GLY A 249 -20.60 -23.79 -33.24
C GLY A 249 -20.18 -24.86 -34.26
N GLY A 250 -19.22 -25.75 -33.92
CA GLY A 250 -18.73 -26.82 -34.81
C GLY A 250 -19.36 -28.20 -34.59
N SER A 251 -20.35 -28.31 -33.69
CA SER A 251 -21.02 -29.59 -33.36
C SER A 251 -22.43 -29.69 -33.97
N VAL A 252 -22.72 -28.91 -35.00
CA VAL A 252 -23.92 -29.01 -35.84
C VAL A 252 -23.45 -29.06 -37.30
N ALA A 253 -22.90 -30.20 -37.70
CA ALA A 253 -22.69 -30.58 -39.08
C ALA A 253 -22.86 -32.10 -39.19
#